data_AF-A0A7S3TFR2-F1
#
_entry.id   AF-A0A7S3TFR2-F1
#
_cell.length_a   1.000
_cell.length_b   1.000
_cell.length_c   1.000
_cell.angle_alpha   90.00
_cell.angle_beta   90.00
_cell.angle_gamma   90.00
#
_symmetry.space_group_name_H-M   'P 1'
#
loop_
_entity.id
_entity.type
_entity.pdbx_description
1 polymer ?
#
loop_
_entity_poly.entity_id
_entity_poly.type
_entity_poly.pdbx_seq_one_letter_code
_entity_poly.pdbx_strand_id
1 'polypeptide(L)'
;GGAGEARRPKYCWLHEGGEAGPREEASRDGACPLAAQRCGWRRTLQALDDAFAAHGPFDGVLGFSQGAAVAAALAALVSGRASAAAGSGGEVAAEAAAAPAVRFRFVLCCGGFVGAAPELGALYERSAPIAMPSLHVVGEGDGVAPGGGGEELVRLFCPARAEVVRHGGGHFMPAGKRFVERYVEFLDAQRG
;
A
#
# COMPACT_ATOMS: atom_id res chain seq x y z
N GLY A 1 28.96 -6.49 -32.49
CA GLY A 1 28.31 -7.24 -31.41
C GLY A 1 27.49 -6.26 -30.62
N GLY A 2 26.17 -6.31 -30.78
CA GLY A 2 25.25 -5.39 -30.10
C GLY A 2 25.06 -5.80 -28.65
N ALA A 3 25.34 -4.87 -27.73
CA ALA A 3 24.98 -5.01 -26.33
C ALA A 3 23.45 -5.09 -26.22
N GLY A 4 22.94 -6.19 -25.70
CA GLY A 4 21.52 -6.37 -25.43
C GLY A 4 21.04 -5.34 -24.43
N GLU A 5 20.26 -4.37 -24.90
CA GLU A 5 19.62 -3.37 -24.07
C GLU A 5 18.63 -4.08 -23.13
N ALA A 6 18.99 -4.17 -21.85
CA ALA A 6 18.13 -4.76 -20.84
C ALA A 6 16.81 -3.98 -20.77
N ARG A 7 15.74 -4.63 -21.23
CA ARG A 7 14.38 -4.06 -21.31
C ARG A 7 13.96 -3.59 -19.91
N ARG A 8 13.81 -2.28 -19.73
CA ARG A 8 13.39 -1.66 -18.45
C ARG A 8 12.05 -2.27 -17.99
N PRO A 9 11.89 -2.62 -16.71
CA PRO A 9 10.64 -3.21 -16.25
C PRO A 9 9.49 -2.18 -16.34
N LYS A 10 8.48 -2.52 -17.14
CA LYS A 10 7.34 -1.65 -17.54
C LYS A 10 6.40 -1.27 -16.39
N TYR A 11 6.54 -1.87 -15.21
CA TYR A 11 5.70 -1.61 -14.03
C TYR A 11 6.61 -1.45 -12.81
N CYS A 12 6.71 -0.22 -12.29
CA CYS A 12 7.50 0.12 -11.11
C CYS A 12 6.61 0.86 -10.11
N TRP A 13 6.83 0.62 -8.81
CA TRP A 13 6.08 1.30 -7.76
C TRP A 13 6.48 2.78 -7.80
N LEU A 14 5.48 3.69 -7.81
CA LEU A 14 5.60 5.16 -7.80
C LEU A 14 6.79 5.71 -8.62
N HIS A 15 6.55 6.08 -9.88
CA HIS A 15 7.44 6.98 -10.62
C HIS A 15 6.83 8.39 -10.59
N GLU A 16 7.48 9.32 -9.89
CA GLU A 16 7.22 10.74 -10.11
C GLU A 16 7.73 11.14 -11.49
N GLY A 17 6.84 11.69 -12.31
CA GLY A 17 7.14 12.75 -13.28
C GLY A 17 8.32 12.52 -14.23
N GLY A 18 8.27 11.46 -15.04
CA GLY A 18 9.09 11.33 -16.25
C GLY A 18 8.23 10.73 -17.34
N GLU A 19 8.17 11.37 -18.51
CA GLU A 19 7.18 11.21 -19.59
C GLU A 19 6.41 9.89 -19.60
N ALA A 20 5.08 10.01 -19.60
CA ALA A 20 4.18 8.89 -19.83
C ALA A 20 4.55 8.19 -21.15
N GLY A 21 5.28 7.08 -21.04
CA GLY A 21 5.48 6.17 -22.15
C GLY A 21 4.12 5.75 -22.74
N PRO A 22 4.11 5.30 -24.00
CA PRO A 22 2.87 5.08 -24.74
C PRO A 22 1.89 4.22 -23.94
N ARG A 23 0.65 4.71 -23.79
CA ARG A 23 -0.48 3.95 -23.23
C ARG A 23 -0.75 2.78 -24.18
N GLU A 24 -0.22 1.61 -23.86
CA GLU A 24 -0.48 0.37 -24.60
C GLU A 24 -1.62 -0.41 -23.92
N GLU A 25 -2.45 -1.04 -24.76
CA GLU A 25 -3.70 -1.71 -24.41
C GLU A 25 -3.55 -2.77 -23.31
N ALA A 26 -4.61 -2.92 -22.52
CA ALA A 26 -4.71 -3.92 -21.46
C ALA A 26 -4.24 -5.31 -21.92
N SER A 27 -3.48 -5.99 -21.05
CA SER A 27 -3.10 -7.39 -21.25
C SER A 27 -4.30 -8.23 -21.67
N ARG A 28 -4.14 -8.99 -22.78
CA ARG A 28 -5.18 -9.87 -23.35
C ARG A 28 -5.61 -11.00 -22.39
N ASP A 29 -4.88 -11.19 -21.29
CA ASP A 29 -5.13 -12.25 -20.32
C ASP A 29 -5.95 -11.79 -19.09
N GLY A 30 -6.46 -10.55 -19.08
CA GLY A 30 -7.33 -10.05 -18.01
C GLY A 30 -6.67 -9.85 -16.64
N ALA A 31 -5.39 -10.19 -16.49
CA ALA A 31 -4.62 -9.93 -15.28
C ALA A 31 -4.20 -8.45 -15.22
N CYS A 32 -4.55 -7.77 -14.13
CA CYS A 32 -4.11 -6.40 -13.90
C CYS A 32 -2.58 -6.31 -13.77
N PRO A 33 -1.92 -5.51 -14.61
CA PRO A 33 -0.47 -5.38 -14.57
C PRO A 33 0.08 -4.77 -13.28
N LEU A 34 -0.74 -4.01 -12.54
CA LEU A 34 -0.35 -3.36 -11.28
C LEU A 34 -0.24 -4.37 -10.13
N ALA A 35 -1.13 -5.36 -10.07
CA ALA A 35 -1.06 -6.43 -9.07
C ALA A 35 0.14 -7.36 -9.32
N ALA A 36 0.50 -7.56 -10.59
CA ALA A 36 1.65 -8.37 -11.01
C ALA A 36 3.01 -7.64 -10.88
N GLN A 37 3.04 -6.43 -10.32
CA GLN A 37 4.23 -5.61 -10.25
C GLN A 37 5.21 -6.10 -9.18
N ARG A 38 6.40 -6.56 -9.62
CA ARG A 38 7.42 -7.18 -8.74
C ARG A 38 8.64 -6.32 -8.47
N CYS A 39 8.74 -5.10 -9.00
CA CYS A 39 9.95 -4.28 -8.88
C CYS A 39 9.64 -2.81 -8.62
N GLY A 40 10.66 -2.06 -8.15
CA GLY A 40 10.54 -0.62 -7.85
C GLY A 40 10.29 -0.29 -6.37
N TRP A 41 10.01 -1.29 -5.52
CA TRP A 41 9.71 -1.09 -4.09
C TRP A 41 10.75 -0.26 -3.35
N ARG A 42 12.05 -0.56 -3.52
CA ARG A 42 13.14 0.21 -2.88
C ARG A 42 13.15 1.69 -3.29
N ARG A 43 12.85 2.00 -4.56
CA ARG A 43 12.78 3.40 -5.03
C ARG A 43 11.59 4.12 -4.43
N THR A 44 10.44 3.44 -4.34
CA THR A 44 9.25 3.98 -3.67
C THR A 44 9.51 4.28 -2.20
N LEU A 45 10.18 3.36 -1.49
CA LEU A 45 10.58 3.61 -0.10
C LEU A 45 11.48 4.84 0.04
N GLN A 46 12.48 4.99 -0.83
CA GLN A 46 13.34 6.18 -0.80
C GLN A 46 12.54 7.47 -1.03
N ALA A 47 11.70 7.51 -2.07
CA ALA A 47 10.88 8.69 -2.37
C ALA A 47 9.94 9.05 -1.23
N LEU A 48 9.38 8.05 -0.54
CA LEU A 48 8.53 8.26 0.63
C LEU A 48 9.33 8.75 1.83
N ASP A 49 10.56 8.28 2.04
CA ASP A 49 11.43 8.80 3.11
C ASP A 49 11.73 10.28 2.88
N ASP A 50 12.13 10.63 1.66
CA ASP A 50 12.41 12.02 1.27
C ASP A 50 11.17 12.92 1.47
N ALA A 51 9.99 12.45 1.06
CA ALA A 51 8.74 13.18 1.22
C ALA A 51 8.35 13.37 2.69
N PHE A 52 8.49 12.34 3.53
CA PHE A 52 8.21 12.45 4.97
C PHE A 52 9.21 13.36 5.68
N ALA A 53 10.48 13.35 5.28
CA ALA A 53 11.49 14.25 5.83
C ALA A 53 11.22 15.71 5.44
N ALA A 54 10.77 15.95 4.20
CA ALA A 54 10.54 17.30 3.68
C ALA A 54 9.21 17.92 4.13
N HIS A 55 8.16 17.11 4.29
CA HIS A 55 6.79 17.59 4.44
C HIS A 55 6.07 17.09 5.69
N GLY A 56 6.71 16.21 6.47
CA GLY A 56 6.16 15.74 7.73
C GLY A 56 6.17 16.81 8.84
N PRO A 57 5.64 16.48 10.03
CA PRO A 57 5.08 15.17 10.38
C PRO A 57 3.70 14.92 9.74
N PHE A 58 3.44 13.66 9.39
CA PHE A 58 2.13 13.20 8.93
C PHE A 58 1.46 12.33 10.00
N ASP A 59 0.19 12.61 10.31
CA ASP A 59 -0.59 11.79 11.24
C ASP A 59 -1.01 10.44 10.64
N GLY A 60 -1.19 10.37 9.32
CA GLY A 60 -1.67 9.19 8.63
C GLY A 60 -1.38 9.23 7.14
N VAL A 61 -1.57 8.10 6.48
CA VAL A 61 -1.34 7.94 5.03
C VAL A 61 -2.64 7.52 4.35
N LEU A 62 -2.98 8.18 3.25
CA LEU A 62 -4.07 7.76 2.37
C LEU A 62 -3.49 7.27 1.05
N GLY A 63 -3.90 6.08 0.65
CA GLY A 63 -3.53 5.49 -0.63
C GLY A 63 -4.75 5.08 -1.44
N PHE A 64 -4.69 5.29 -2.77
CA PHE A 64 -5.65 4.77 -3.74
C PHE A 64 -4.97 3.80 -4.71
N SER A 65 -5.63 2.69 -5.04
CA SER A 65 -5.13 1.68 -5.98
C SER A 65 -3.75 1.17 -5.57
N GLN A 66 -2.74 1.29 -6.43
CA GLN A 66 -1.34 1.02 -6.09
C GLN A 66 -0.88 1.80 -4.84
N GLY A 67 -1.31 3.04 -4.66
CA GLY A 67 -1.00 3.82 -3.46
C GLY A 67 -1.54 3.19 -2.17
N ALA A 68 -2.69 2.49 -2.23
CA ALA A 68 -3.23 1.77 -1.07
C ALA A 68 -2.38 0.55 -0.71
N ALA A 69 -1.85 -0.15 -1.71
CA ALA A 69 -0.92 -1.26 -1.49
C ALA A 69 0.42 -0.77 -0.91
N VAL A 70 0.91 0.40 -1.33
CA VAL A 70 2.06 1.07 -0.70
C VAL A 70 1.76 1.46 0.75
N ALA A 71 0.60 2.08 1.01
CA ALA A 71 0.20 2.49 2.35
C ALA A 71 0.14 1.29 3.31
N ALA A 72 -0.39 0.15 2.84
CA ALA A 72 -0.42 -1.08 3.62
C ALA A 72 0.98 -1.64 3.91
N ALA A 73 1.88 -1.64 2.92
CA ALA A 73 3.26 -2.05 3.13
C ALA A 73 4.01 -1.12 4.11
N LEU A 74 3.78 0.20 4.05
CA LEU A 74 4.31 1.13 5.04
C LEU A 74 3.76 0.84 6.45
N ALA A 75 2.46 0.58 6.58
CA ALA A 75 1.85 0.23 7.86
C ALA A 75 2.44 -1.06 8.45
N ALA A 76 2.72 -2.05 7.60
CA ALA A 76 3.42 -3.28 7.97
C ALA A 76 4.84 -3.00 8.48
N LEU A 77 5.62 -2.18 7.76
CA LEU A 77 6.96 -1.77 8.19
C LEU A 77 6.94 -1.06 9.55
N VAL A 78 6.05 -0.10 9.74
CA VAL A 78 5.94 0.65 11.00
C VAL A 78 5.53 -0.28 12.15
N SER A 79 4.57 -1.19 11.90
CA SER A 79 4.11 -2.16 12.90
C SER A 79 5.19 -3.19 13.26
N GLY A 80 5.93 -3.68 12.27
CA GLY A 80 7.04 -4.62 12.45
C GLY A 80 8.17 -4.04 13.30
N ARG A 81 8.49 -2.75 13.14
CA ARG A 81 9.48 -2.06 13.99
C ARG A 81 9.06 -1.99 15.46
N ALA A 82 7.79 -1.67 15.73
CA ALA A 82 7.28 -1.61 17.09
C ALA A 82 7.39 -2.98 17.78
N SER A 83 7.13 -4.07 17.04
CA SER A 83 7.28 -5.44 17.53
C SER A 83 8.75 -5.84 17.76
N ALA A 84 9.64 -5.50 16.83
CA ALA A 84 11.07 -5.79 16.95
C ALA A 84 11.74 -5.04 18.11
N ALA A 85 11.38 -3.76 18.30
CA ALA A 85 11.84 -2.95 19.43
C ALA A 85 11.37 -3.49 20.80
N ALA A 86 10.29 -4.30 20.82
CA ALA A 86 9.78 -4.96 22.00
C ALA A 86 10.46 -6.32 22.30
N GLY A 87 11.54 -6.69 21.59
CA GLY A 87 12.43 -7.81 21.97
C GLY A 87 12.41 -9.04 21.05
N SER A 88 11.87 -8.95 19.84
CA SER A 88 11.76 -10.08 18.89
C SER A 88 12.60 -9.92 17.59
N GLY A 89 13.57 -9.00 17.56
CA GLY A 89 14.09 -8.43 16.30
C GLY A 89 15.48 -8.85 15.85
N GLY A 90 15.63 -10.05 15.29
CA GLY A 90 16.82 -10.45 14.51
C GLY A 90 16.97 -9.68 13.19
N GLU A 91 17.07 -10.36 12.04
CA GLU A 91 17.24 -9.79 10.68
C GLU A 91 16.28 -8.63 10.32
N VAL A 92 15.18 -8.49 11.06
CA VAL A 92 14.27 -7.33 11.10
C VAL A 92 15.00 -6.00 11.25
N ALA A 93 16.10 -5.95 11.99
CA ALA A 93 16.86 -4.73 12.24
C ALA A 93 17.50 -4.13 10.97
N ALA A 94 17.95 -4.95 10.02
CA ALA A 94 18.67 -4.47 8.83
C ALA A 94 17.73 -3.83 7.80
N GLU A 95 16.56 -4.44 7.58
CA GLU A 95 15.56 -3.92 6.64
C GLU A 95 14.69 -2.83 7.29
N ALA A 96 14.48 -2.88 8.61
CA ALA A 96 13.91 -1.78 9.39
C ALA A 96 14.84 -0.55 9.46
N ALA A 97 16.16 -0.75 9.49
CA ALA A 97 17.17 0.31 9.46
C ALA A 97 17.29 0.97 8.08
N ALA A 98 17.00 0.24 7.00
CA ALA A 98 16.87 0.79 5.64
C ALA A 98 15.47 1.35 5.35
N ALA A 99 14.49 1.11 6.24
CA ALA A 99 13.14 1.57 6.06
C ALA A 99 12.99 3.02 6.57
N PRO A 100 12.14 3.83 5.92
CA PRO A 100 12.03 5.26 6.19
C PRO A 100 11.85 5.59 7.68
N ALA A 101 12.44 6.66 8.22
CA ALA A 101 12.29 7.02 9.65
C ALA A 101 10.83 7.39 10.04
N VAL A 102 9.93 7.30 9.07
CA VAL A 102 8.51 7.59 9.11
C VAL A 102 7.80 7.02 10.34
N ARG A 103 6.97 7.87 10.91
CA ARG A 103 6.02 7.59 11.97
C ARG A 103 4.71 8.23 11.54
N PHE A 104 3.65 7.43 11.57
CA PHE A 104 2.27 7.84 11.36
C PHE A 104 1.38 6.84 12.10
N ARG A 105 0.14 7.23 12.34
CA ARG A 105 -0.77 6.57 13.30
C ARG A 105 -1.83 5.71 12.63
N PHE A 106 -2.19 6.01 11.38
CA PHE A 106 -3.27 5.30 10.69
C PHE A 106 -3.10 5.28 9.16
N VAL A 107 -3.83 4.39 8.50
CA VAL A 107 -3.94 4.36 7.02
C VAL A 107 -5.37 4.35 6.51
N LEU A 108 -5.61 5.02 5.38
CA LEU A 108 -6.76 4.81 4.52
C LEU A 108 -6.34 4.11 3.23
N CYS A 109 -6.91 2.94 2.98
CA CYS A 109 -6.60 2.11 1.81
C CYS A 109 -7.83 2.00 0.91
N CYS A 110 -7.87 2.72 -0.21
CA CYS A 110 -8.99 2.68 -1.15
C CYS A 110 -8.63 1.88 -2.42
N GLY A 111 -9.43 0.87 -2.76
CA GLY A 111 -9.21 0.05 -3.96
C GLY A 111 -7.85 -0.65 -3.98
N GLY A 112 -7.32 -1.00 -2.81
CA GLY A 112 -5.99 -1.60 -2.68
C GLY A 112 -5.97 -3.09 -3.01
N PHE A 113 -4.76 -3.64 -3.12
CA PHE A 113 -4.50 -5.06 -3.34
C PHE A 113 -3.19 -5.46 -2.65
N VAL A 114 -2.95 -6.75 -2.46
CA VAL A 114 -1.66 -7.24 -1.97
C VAL A 114 -0.65 -7.22 -3.11
N GLY A 115 0.45 -6.47 -2.95
CA GLY A 115 1.50 -6.37 -3.96
C GLY A 115 2.25 -7.70 -4.15
N ALA A 116 2.49 -8.12 -5.39
CA ALA A 116 3.15 -9.39 -5.71
C ALA A 116 4.69 -9.38 -5.63
N ALA A 117 5.31 -8.29 -5.16
CA ALA A 117 6.75 -8.23 -4.96
C ALA A 117 7.15 -9.19 -3.81
N PRO A 118 8.13 -10.10 -4.00
CA PRO A 118 8.52 -11.07 -2.97
C PRO A 118 8.88 -10.43 -1.62
N GLU A 119 9.49 -9.25 -1.65
CA GLU A 119 9.88 -8.49 -0.45
C GLU A 119 8.65 -8.06 0.36
N LEU A 120 7.51 -7.80 -0.29
CA LEU A 120 6.26 -7.48 0.38
C LEU A 120 5.62 -8.71 1.03
N GLY A 121 5.70 -9.87 0.37
CA GLY A 121 5.22 -11.13 0.95
C GLY A 121 5.90 -11.46 2.28
N ALA A 122 7.25 -11.44 2.27
CA ALA A 122 8.03 -11.69 3.48
C ALA A 122 7.80 -10.62 4.57
N LEU A 123 7.57 -9.36 4.17
CA LEU A 123 7.21 -8.28 5.09
C LEU A 123 5.86 -8.57 5.78
N TYR A 124 4.84 -8.95 5.01
CA TYR A 124 3.51 -9.22 5.55
C TYR A 124 3.48 -10.44 6.45
N GLU A 125 4.18 -11.53 6.08
CA GLU A 125 4.32 -12.72 6.92
C GLU A 125 4.87 -12.40 8.32
N ARG A 126 5.81 -11.46 8.41
CA ARG A 126 6.42 -11.07 9.70
C ARG A 126 5.63 -10.02 10.48
N SER A 127 4.77 -9.26 9.80
CA SER A 127 4.12 -8.07 10.37
C SER A 127 2.61 -8.26 10.60
N ALA A 128 2.01 -9.30 10.01
CA ALA A 128 0.60 -9.61 10.18
C ALA A 128 0.33 -10.30 11.53
N PRO A 129 -0.81 -10.02 12.19
CA PRO A 129 -1.79 -9.01 11.81
C PRO A 129 -1.26 -7.59 12.05
N ILE A 130 -1.38 -6.72 11.05
CA ILE A 130 -0.92 -5.32 11.14
C ILE A 130 -1.83 -4.61 12.16
N ALA A 131 -1.24 -4.18 13.28
CA ALA A 131 -1.98 -3.61 14.41
C ALA A 131 -2.24 -2.10 14.29
N MET A 132 -1.86 -1.48 13.18
CA MET A 132 -2.15 -0.07 12.92
C MET A 132 -3.64 0.14 12.61
N PRO A 133 -4.31 1.16 13.20
CA PRO A 133 -5.64 1.58 12.78
C PRO A 133 -5.72 1.79 11.26
N SER A 134 -6.70 1.17 10.62
CA SER A 134 -6.88 1.25 9.18
C SER A 134 -8.35 1.36 8.78
N LEU A 135 -8.60 2.10 7.71
CA LEU A 135 -9.88 2.13 7.02
C LEU A 135 -9.68 1.66 5.58
N HIS A 136 -10.41 0.62 5.21
CA HIS A 136 -10.37 0.02 3.88
C HIS A 136 -11.63 0.36 3.11
N VAL A 137 -11.49 0.89 1.90
CA VAL A 137 -12.60 1.16 0.99
C VAL A 137 -12.53 0.18 -0.17
N VAL A 138 -13.55 -0.67 -0.27
CA VAL A 138 -13.59 -1.81 -1.21
C VAL A 138 -14.79 -1.65 -2.14
N GLY A 139 -14.52 -1.64 -3.44
CA GLY A 139 -15.54 -1.73 -4.48
C GLY A 139 -15.89 -3.20 -4.76
N GLU A 140 -17.16 -3.58 -4.64
CA GLU A 140 -17.61 -4.96 -4.88
C GLU A 140 -17.51 -5.36 -6.37
N GLY A 141 -17.56 -4.38 -7.27
CA GLY A 141 -17.34 -4.56 -8.70
C GLY A 141 -15.90 -4.27 -9.14
N ASP A 142 -14.96 -4.15 -8.21
CA ASP A 142 -13.56 -3.85 -8.53
C ASP A 142 -12.85 -5.08 -9.11
N GLY A 143 -12.61 -5.06 -10.43
CA GLY A 143 -11.91 -6.11 -11.17
C GLY A 143 -10.39 -5.88 -11.29
N VAL A 144 -9.82 -4.86 -10.65
CA VAL A 144 -8.40 -4.50 -10.80
C VAL A 144 -7.47 -5.50 -10.11
N ALA A 145 -7.95 -6.35 -9.22
CA ALA A 145 -7.15 -7.46 -8.69
C ALA A 145 -7.94 -8.76 -8.79
N PRO A 146 -7.41 -9.81 -9.44
CA PRO A 146 -8.01 -11.14 -9.42
C PRO A 146 -8.26 -11.61 -7.98
N GLY A 147 -9.35 -12.35 -7.74
CA GLY A 147 -9.58 -13.01 -6.45
C GLY A 147 -10.09 -12.12 -5.30
N GLY A 148 -10.45 -10.86 -5.57
CA GLY A 148 -10.99 -9.95 -4.55
C GLY A 148 -9.90 -9.24 -3.74
N GLY A 149 -8.83 -8.79 -4.40
CA GLY A 149 -7.61 -8.26 -3.76
C GLY A 149 -7.81 -7.18 -2.68
N GLY A 150 -8.90 -6.41 -2.72
CA GLY A 150 -9.27 -5.50 -1.63
C GLY A 150 -9.58 -6.23 -0.32
N GLU A 151 -10.29 -7.36 -0.38
CA GLU A 151 -10.58 -8.22 0.77
C GLU A 151 -9.33 -8.93 1.28
N GLU A 152 -8.43 -9.36 0.39
CA GLU A 152 -7.15 -9.94 0.78
C GLU A 152 -6.28 -8.92 1.52
N LEU A 153 -6.26 -7.67 1.05
CA LEU A 153 -5.54 -6.59 1.72
C LEU A 153 -6.10 -6.31 3.12
N VAL A 154 -7.42 -6.32 3.29
CA VAL A 154 -8.09 -6.19 4.60
C VAL A 154 -7.62 -7.28 5.57
N ARG A 155 -7.50 -8.53 5.10
CA ARG A 155 -7.12 -9.69 5.95
C ARG A 155 -5.72 -9.62 6.53
N LEU A 156 -4.85 -8.75 6.01
CA LEU A 156 -3.52 -8.51 6.57
C LEU A 156 -3.55 -7.70 7.86
N PHE A 157 -4.64 -6.97 8.12
CA PHE A 157 -4.78 -6.09 9.28
C PHE A 157 -5.50 -6.78 10.43
N CYS A 158 -5.21 -6.31 11.66
CA CYS A 158 -5.88 -6.78 12.86
C CYS A 158 -7.39 -6.45 12.78
N PRO A 159 -8.30 -7.46 12.87
CA PRO A 159 -9.74 -7.23 12.73
C PRO A 159 -10.33 -6.24 13.76
N ALA A 160 -9.71 -6.13 14.94
CA ALA A 160 -10.15 -5.19 15.96
C ALA A 160 -9.79 -3.72 15.66
N ARG A 161 -8.97 -3.46 14.63
CA ARG A 161 -8.46 -2.13 14.27
C ARG A 161 -8.64 -1.79 12.79
N ALA A 162 -9.20 -2.71 12.01
CA ALA A 162 -9.45 -2.55 10.58
C ALA A 162 -10.95 -2.31 10.34
N GLU A 163 -11.29 -1.09 9.95
CA GLU A 163 -12.62 -0.75 9.48
C GLU A 163 -12.74 -0.96 7.98
N VAL A 164 -13.93 -1.36 7.52
CA VAL A 164 -14.18 -1.61 6.09
C VAL A 164 -15.45 -0.93 5.63
N VAL A 165 -15.33 -0.15 4.56
CA VAL A 165 -16.44 0.49 3.83
C VAL A 165 -16.56 -0.16 2.46
N ARG A 166 -17.67 -0.84 2.21
CA ARG A 166 -17.97 -1.45 0.91
C ARG A 166 -18.90 -0.59 0.09
N HIS A 167 -18.71 -0.59 -1.23
CA HIS A 167 -19.65 0.03 -2.16
C HIS A 167 -19.85 -0.85 -3.39
N GLY A 168 -21.06 -0.85 -3.95
CA GLY A 168 -21.41 -1.65 -5.14
C GLY A 168 -20.79 -1.17 -6.46
N GLY A 169 -19.77 -0.30 -6.41
CA GLY A 169 -19.11 0.26 -7.60
C GLY A 169 -17.84 -0.50 -7.97
N GLY A 170 -17.19 -0.06 -9.05
CA GLY A 170 -15.87 -0.55 -9.47
C GLY A 170 -14.70 0.15 -8.77
N HIS A 171 -13.59 0.33 -9.49
CA HIS A 171 -12.33 0.83 -8.95
C HIS A 171 -12.29 2.37 -8.80
N PHE A 172 -12.92 2.91 -7.76
CA PHE A 172 -12.88 4.34 -7.44
C PHE A 172 -13.09 4.61 -5.95
N MET A 173 -12.75 5.82 -5.50
CA MET A 173 -13.07 6.29 -4.16
C MET A 173 -14.44 6.98 -4.16
N PRO A 174 -15.46 6.44 -3.46
CA PRO A 174 -16.80 7.01 -3.49
C PRO A 174 -16.87 8.34 -2.72
N ALA A 175 -17.36 9.38 -3.39
CA ALA A 175 -17.47 10.74 -2.83
C ALA A 175 -18.89 11.10 -2.31
N GLY A 176 -19.83 10.15 -2.35
CA GLY A 176 -21.18 10.38 -1.85
C GLY A 176 -21.19 10.65 -0.35
N LYS A 177 -22.09 11.52 0.12
CA LYS A 177 -22.16 12.00 1.52
C LYS A 177 -21.97 10.88 2.56
N ARG A 178 -22.71 9.78 2.43
CA ARG A 178 -22.62 8.63 3.35
C ARG A 178 -21.21 8.03 3.49
N PHE A 179 -20.40 8.09 2.43
CA PHE A 179 -19.04 7.54 2.42
C PHE A 179 -18.06 8.53 3.02
N VAL A 180 -18.21 9.81 2.65
CA VAL A 180 -17.41 10.90 3.23
C VAL A 180 -17.61 10.97 4.75
N GLU A 181 -18.84 10.82 5.23
CA GLU A 181 -19.15 10.76 6.67
C GLU A 181 -18.37 9.63 7.37
N ARG A 182 -18.33 8.43 6.78
CA ARG A 182 -17.51 7.31 7.29
C ARG A 182 -16.02 7.63 7.34
N TYR A 183 -15.50 8.38 6.36
CA TYR A 183 -14.09 8.77 6.34
C TYR A 183 -13.78 9.77 7.44
N VAL A 184 -14.67 10.76 7.63
CA VAL A 184 -14.56 11.75 8.69
C VAL A 184 -14.64 11.10 10.07
N GLU A 185 -15.61 10.20 10.30
CA GLU A 185 -15.74 9.46 11.56
C GLU A 185 -14.48 8.67 11.92
N PHE A 186 -13.89 7.98 10.94
CA PHE A 186 -12.61 7.28 11.16
C PHE A 186 -11.50 8.26 11.53
N LEU A 187 -11.34 9.36 10.78
CA LEU A 187 -10.30 10.36 11.01
C LEU A 187 -10.46 11.04 12.37
N ASP A 188 -11.70 11.36 12.76
CA ASP A 188 -12.01 11.97 14.06
C ASP A 188 -11.70 11.02 15.22
N ALA A 189 -11.92 9.72 15.05
CA ALA A 189 -11.50 8.71 16.03
C ALA A 189 -9.97 8.61 16.20
N GLN A 190 -9.18 9.11 15.24
CA GLN A 190 -7.72 9.16 15.33
C GLN A 190 -7.19 10.47 15.94
N ARG A 191 -8.07 11.45 16.23
CA ARG A 191 -7.71 12.68 16.92
C ARG A 191 -7.44 12.36 18.39
N GLY A 192 -6.17 12.14 18.70
CA GLY A 192 -5.59 12.18 20.05
C GLY A 192 -4.49 13.21 20.10
#